data_AF-A0A0F9W6U3-F1
#
_entry.id   AF-A0A0F9W6U3-F1
#
_cell.length_a   1.000
_cell.length_b   1.000
_cell.length_c   1.000
_cell.angle_alpha   90.00
_cell.angle_beta   90.00
_cell.angle_gamma   90.00
#
_symmetry.space_group_name_H-M   'P 1'
#
loop_
_entity.id
_entity.type
_entity.pdbx_description
1 polymer ?
#
loop_
_entity_poly.entity_id
_entity_poly.type
_entity_poly.pdbx_seq_one_letter_code
_entity_poly.pdbx_strand_id
1 'polypeptide(L)' 'MKCNHKLRSHQENLDLVDDWVDVPIGTEVVLKHDDGHCSLSFTRSAPEFLGGHTPVIWLRGWAACWALDRVARVL' A
#
# COMPACT_ATOMS: atom_id res chain seq x y z
N MET A 1 -16.95 -17.03 11.19
CA MET A 1 -16.11 -17.05 9.97
C MET A 1 -14.80 -16.38 10.33
N LYS A 2 -13.71 -17.14 10.48
CA LYS A 2 -12.39 -16.55 10.78
C LYS A 2 -11.77 -16.13 9.46
N CYS A 3 -11.72 -14.84 9.20
CA CYS A 3 -10.92 -14.30 8.09
C CYS A 3 -9.46 -14.67 8.39
N ASN A 4 -8.90 -15.64 7.65
CA ASN A 4 -7.49 -15.99 7.75
C ASN A 4 -6.68 -14.83 7.18
N HIS A 5 -6.37 -13.84 8.03
CA HIS A 5 -5.37 -12.83 7.70
C HIS A 5 -4.01 -13.52 7.80
N LYS A 6 -3.48 -14.00 6.66
CA LYS A 6 -2.11 -14.53 6.60
C LYS A 6 -1.19 -13.37 6.95
N LEU A 7 -0.66 -13.37 8.16
CA LEU A 7 0.37 -12.44 8.57
C LEU A 7 1.58 -12.67 7.65
N ARG A 8 2.00 -11.62 6.94
CA ARG A 8 3.25 -11.64 6.18
C ARG A 8 4.42 -11.73 7.14
N SER A 9 5.45 -12.47 6.73
CA SER A 9 6.75 -12.41 7.39
C SER A 9 7.34 -11.01 7.27
N HIS A 10 8.30 -10.69 8.15
CA HIS A 10 9.01 -9.41 8.08
C HIS A 10 9.73 -9.22 6.74
N GLN A 11 10.30 -10.29 6.18
CA GLN A 11 10.97 -10.24 4.88
C GLN A 11 10.02 -9.86 3.75
N GLU A 12 8.83 -10.48 3.67
CA GLU A 12 7.82 -10.13 2.66
C GLU A 12 7.38 -8.66 2.74
N ASN A 13 7.41 -8.08 3.94
CA ASN A 13 7.11 -6.67 4.12
C ASN A 13 8.27 -5.75 3.66
N LEU A 14 9.52 -6.18 3.85
CA LEU A 14 10.70 -5.47 3.32
C LEU A 14 10.70 -5.48 1.80
N ASP A 15 10.49 -6.65 1.20
CA ASP A 15 10.46 -6.83 -0.25
C ASP A 15 9.39 -5.94 -0.90
N LEU A 16 8.24 -5.79 -0.24
CA LEU A 16 7.17 -4.92 -0.73
C LEU A 16 7.55 -3.43 -0.67
N VAL A 17 8.26 -2.99 0.36
CA VAL A 17 8.74 -1.60 0.44
C VAL A 17 9.82 -1.35 -0.62
N ASP A 18 10.74 -2.31 -0.80
CA ASP A 18 11.82 -2.24 -1.79
C ASP A 18 11.27 -2.11 -3.22
N ASP A 19 10.24 -2.88 -3.58
CA ASP A 19 9.57 -2.78 -4.88
C ASP A 19 9.05 -1.35 -5.14
N TRP A 20 8.58 -0.66 -4.11
CA TRP A 20 7.95 0.66 -4.21
C TRP A 20 8.89 1.85 -3.99
N VAL A 21 10.15 1.64 -3.56
CA VAL A 21 11.04 2.73 -3.13
C VAL A 21 11.34 3.73 -4.25
N ASP A 22 11.42 3.25 -5.49
CA ASP A 22 11.74 4.04 -6.68
C ASP A 22 10.50 4.58 -7.41
N VAL A 23 9.29 4.33 -6.89
CA VAL A 23 8.06 4.81 -7.52
C VAL A 23 7.94 6.32 -7.31
N PRO A 24 7.84 7.13 -8.39
CA PRO A 24 7.73 8.57 -8.25
C PRO A 24 6.48 9.00 -7.47
N ILE A 25 6.59 10.06 -6.69
CA ILE A 25 5.43 10.74 -6.11
C ILE A 25 4.59 11.34 -7.25
N GLY A 26 3.27 11.18 -7.15
CA GLY A 26 2.33 11.55 -8.22
C GLY A 26 2.06 10.42 -9.22
N THR A 27 2.53 9.20 -8.98
CA THR A 27 2.21 8.02 -9.79
C THR A 27 0.77 7.60 -9.56
N GLU A 28 0.03 7.32 -10.64
CA GLU A 28 -1.34 6.80 -10.56
C GLU A 28 -1.35 5.35 -10.03
N VAL A 29 -2.27 5.09 -9.10
CA VAL A 29 -2.40 3.78 -8.45
C VAL A 29 -3.87 3.39 -8.32
N VAL A 30 -4.10 2.08 -8.28
CA VAL A 30 -5.39 1.47 -7.96
C VAL A 30 -5.39 1.05 -6.50
N LEU A 31 -6.46 1.38 -5.79
CA LEU A 31 -6.70 1.05 -4.39
C LEU A 31 -7.80 0.03 -4.27
N LYS A 32 -7.54 -1.06 -3.54
CA LYS A 32 -8.54 -2.06 -3.20
C LYS A 32 -9.14 -1.80 -1.83
N HIS A 33 -10.43 -1.49 -1.79
CA HIS A 33 -11.22 -1.30 -0.57
C HIS A 33 -11.56 -2.63 0.09
N ASP A 34 -12.00 -2.57 1.36
CA ASP A 34 -12.41 -3.75 2.12
C ASP A 34 -13.63 -4.46 1.53
N ASP A 35 -14.52 -3.71 0.87
CA ASP A 35 -15.69 -4.25 0.15
C ASP A 35 -15.34 -4.85 -1.22
N GLY A 36 -14.06 -4.81 -1.60
CA GLY A 36 -13.56 -5.29 -2.88
C GLY A 36 -13.68 -4.30 -4.03
N HIS A 37 -14.24 -3.10 -3.82
CA HIS A 37 -14.26 -2.05 -4.84
C HIS A 37 -12.86 -1.50 -5.10
N CYS A 38 -12.62 -0.99 -6.31
CA CYS A 38 -11.35 -0.39 -6.71
C CYS A 38 -11.50 1.13 -6.95
N SER A 39 -10.53 1.93 -6.54
CA SER A 39 -10.53 3.38 -6.81
C SER A 39 -9.16 3.85 -7.28
N LEU A 40 -9.13 4.85 -8.15
CA LEU A 40 -7.88 5.49 -8.59
C LEU A 40 -7.44 6.54 -7.58
N SER A 41 -6.13 6.69 -7.45
CA SER A 41 -5.49 7.75 -6.69
C SER A 41 -4.07 7.99 -7.20
N PHE A 42 -3.33 8.86 -6.51
CA PHE A 42 -1.95 9.17 -6.82
C PHE A 42 -1.09 9.06 -5.56
N THR A 43 0.14 8.56 -5.71
CA THR A 43 1.11 8.52 -4.61
C THR A 43 1.40 9.94 -4.10
N ARG A 44 1.45 10.09 -2.78
CA ARG A 44 1.77 11.36 -2.11
C ARG A 44 3.13 11.30 -1.40
N SER A 45 3.63 10.11 -1.12
CA SER A 45 4.89 9.85 -0.43
C SER A 45 5.57 8.60 -1.00
N ALA A 46 6.82 8.38 -0.60
CA ALA A 46 7.47 7.08 -0.64
C ALA A 46 6.75 6.07 0.30
N PRO A 47 6.95 4.75 0.12
CA PRO A 47 6.48 3.75 1.07
C PRO A 47 7.20 3.85 2.42
N GLU A 48 6.49 3.57 3.51
CA GLU A 48 7.00 3.68 4.89
C GLU A 48 6.49 2.51 5.75
N PHE A 49 7.14 2.28 6.89
CA PHE A 49 6.67 1.32 7.88
C PHE A 49 5.86 1.99 8.99
N LEU A 50 4.56 1.71 9.06
CA LEU A 50 3.73 2.06 10.20
C LEU A 50 4.06 1.14 11.38
N GLY A 51 4.46 1.74 12.50
CA GLY A 51 4.86 1.01 13.72
C GLY A 51 6.08 0.10 13.53
N GLY A 52 6.88 0.33 12.49
CA GLY A 52 8.10 -0.45 12.21
C GLY A 52 7.89 -1.83 11.59
N HIS A 53 6.66 -2.20 11.23
CA HIS A 53 6.38 -3.55 10.72
C HIS A 53 5.33 -3.62 9.60
N THR A 54 4.43 -2.63 9.49
CA THR A 54 3.38 -2.63 8.46
C THR A 54 3.74 -1.68 7.32
N PRO A 55 3.97 -2.17 6.09
CA PRO A 55 4.19 -1.31 4.93
C PRO A 55 2.96 -0.49 4.59
N VAL A 56 3.11 0.82 4.48
CA VAL A 56 2.06 1.77 4.12
C VAL A 56 2.53 2.82 3.13
N ILE A 57 1.60 3.47 2.45
CA ILE A 57 1.85 4.62 1.58
C ILE A 57 0.78 5.69 1.75
N TRP A 58 1.16 6.95 1.57
CA TRP A 58 0.21 8.07 1.59
C TRP A 58 -0.27 8.38 0.19
N LEU A 59 -1.56 8.72 0.08
CA LEU A 59 -2.23 8.88 -1.21
C LEU A 59 -3.02 10.18 -1.27
N ARG A 60 -3.16 10.73 -2.47
CA ARG A 60 -3.89 11.98 -2.68
C ARG A 60 -5.39 11.76 -2.53
N GLY A 61 -6.05 12.65 -1.77
CA GLY A 61 -7.49 12.59 -1.52
C GLY A 61 -7.88 11.69 -0.34
N TRP A 62 -6.91 11.03 0.30
CA TRP A 62 -7.13 10.22 1.49
C TRP A 62 -6.51 10.85 2.73
N ALA A 63 -7.24 10.84 3.84
CA ALA A 63 -6.78 11.41 5.10
C ALA A 63 -5.80 10.49 5.87
N ALA A 64 -5.82 9.19 5.58
CA ALA A 64 -5.00 8.17 6.23
C ALA A 64 -4.04 7.49 5.24
N CYS A 65 -3.02 6.82 5.79
CA CYS A 65 -2.15 5.95 5.02
C CYS A 65 -2.87 4.66 4.64
N TRP A 66 -2.44 4.06 3.53
CA TRP A 66 -2.99 2.81 2.99
C TRP A 66 -1.98 1.69 3.11
N ALA A 67 -2.45 0.50 3.48
CA ALA A 67 -1.62 -0.71 3.49
C ALA A 67 -1.14 -0.99 2.06
N LEU A 68 0.18 -1.17 1.91
CA LEU A 68 0.82 -1.19 0.60
C LEU A 68 0.37 -2.37 -0.28
N ASP A 69 -0.09 -3.48 0.32
CA ASP A 69 -0.67 -4.63 -0.41
C ASP A 69 -2.03 -4.37 -1.05
N ARG A 70 -2.69 -3.29 -0.65
CA ARG A 70 -3.97 -2.87 -1.24
C ARG A 70 -3.78 -1.86 -2.35
N VAL A 71 -2.54 -1.52 -2.68
CA VAL A 71 -2.18 -0.55 -3.70
C VAL A 71 -1.47 -1.26 -4.84
N ALA A 72 -1.93 -1.03 -6.05
CA ALA A 72 -1.31 -1.54 -7.27
C ALA A 72 -1.01 -0.38 -8.22
N ARG A 73 0.09 -0.47 -8.98
CA ARG A 73 0.41 0.50 -10.03
C ARG A 73 -0.54 0.29 -11.21
N VAL A 74 -0.92 1.37 -11.87
CA VAL A 74 -1.54 1.29 -13.19
C VAL A 74 -0.41 1.03 -14.20
N LEU A 75 -0.52 -0.06 -14.98
CA LEU A 75 0.43 -0.40 -16.05
C LEU A 75 0.23 0.49 -17.29
#